data_AF-X1JMH1-F1
#
_entry.id   AF-X1JMH1-F1
#
_cell.length_a   1.000
_cell.length_b   1.000
_cell.length_c   1.000
_cell.angle_alpha   90.00
_cell.angle_beta   90.00
_cell.angle_gamma   90.00
#
_symmetry.space_group_name_H-M   'P 1'
#
loop_
_entity.id
_entity.type
_entity.pdbx_description
1 polymer ?
#
loop_
_entity_poly.entity_id
_entity_poly.type
_entity_poly.pdbx_seq_one_letter_code
_entity_poly.pdbx_strand_id
1 'polypeptide(L)' 'MSKSLTNSIREEARKILQEGKVDFVIGYGQGDNPMRTQPVFIHSVDEVDKLVWPSFGLINLANYLLRYRTTR' A
#
# COMPACT_ATOMS: atom_id res chain seq x y z
N MET A 1 -8.79 21.84 -6.33
CA MET A 1 -7.82 20.83 -6.82
C MET A 1 -8.50 19.46 -6.73
N SER A 2 -8.52 18.67 -7.80
CA SER A 2 -9.08 17.31 -7.71
C SER A 2 -8.16 16.45 -6.84
N LYS A 3 -8.74 15.69 -5.92
CA LYS A 3 -8.00 14.78 -5.05
C LYS A 3 -7.57 13.57 -5.89
N SER A 4 -6.27 13.29 -5.95
CA SER A 4 -5.76 12.11 -6.64
C SER A 4 -6.15 10.84 -5.87
N LEU A 5 -6.36 9.72 -6.58
CA LEU A 5 -6.62 8.43 -5.93
C LEU A 5 -5.49 8.04 -4.97
N THR A 6 -4.25 8.37 -5.31
CA THR A 6 -3.09 8.22 -4.43
C THR A 6 -3.28 8.94 -3.10
N ASN A 7 -3.75 10.18 -3.10
CA ASN A 7 -3.98 10.92 -1.85
C ASN A 7 -5.11 10.30 -1.04
N SER A 8 -6.20 9.85 -1.70
CA SER A 8 -7.31 9.18 -1.01
C SER A 8 -6.87 7.90 -0.31
N ILE A 9 -6.09 7.03 -0.96
CA ILE A 9 -5.60 5.80 -0.31
C ILE A 9 -4.59 6.11 0.81
N ARG A 10 -3.78 7.16 0.66
CA ARG A 10 -2.82 7.58 1.68
C ARG A 10 -3.52 8.07 2.94
N GLU A 11 -4.55 8.89 2.79
CA GLU A 11 -5.32 9.39 3.93
C GLU A 11 -6.01 8.24 4.69
N GLU A 12 -6.64 7.30 4.00
CA GLU A 12 -7.28 6.17 4.66
C GLU A 12 -6.26 5.22 5.31
N ALA A 13 -5.15 4.92 4.64
CA ALA A 13 -4.08 4.10 5.20
C ALA A 13 -3.51 4.73 6.48
N ARG A 14 -3.26 6.04 6.48
CA ARG A 14 -2.82 6.79 7.66
C ARG A 14 -3.82 6.65 8.81
N LYS A 15 -5.10 6.83 8.52
CA LYS A 15 -6.17 6.73 9.52
C LYS A 15 -6.23 5.35 10.17
N ILE A 16 -6.32 4.28 9.39
CA ILE A 16 -6.47 2.92 9.95
C ILE A 16 -5.22 2.44 10.69
N LEU A 17 -4.03 2.89 10.28
CA LEU A 17 -2.77 2.62 10.99
C LEU A 17 -2.70 3.40 12.30
N GLN A 18 -3.04 4.68 12.29
CA GLN A 18 -3.05 5.53 13.50
C GLN A 18 -4.09 5.04 14.52
N GLU A 19 -5.23 4.54 14.06
CA GLU A 19 -6.26 3.92 14.90
C GLU A 19 -5.90 2.50 15.38
N GLY A 20 -4.79 1.93 14.91
CA GLY A 20 -4.35 0.57 15.28
C GLY A 20 -5.29 -0.54 14.80
N LYS A 21 -6.10 -0.30 13.76
CA LYS A 21 -7.07 -1.28 13.22
C LYS A 21 -6.42 -2.41 12.44
N VAL A 22 -5.20 -2.20 11.97
CA VAL A 22 -4.42 -3.14 11.16
C VAL A 22 -2.96 -3.10 11.61
N ASP A 23 -2.26 -4.22 11.50
CA ASP A 23 -0.82 -4.30 11.81
C ASP A 23 0.04 -3.59 10.74
N PHE A 24 -0.40 -3.63 9.48
CA PHE A 24 0.24 -2.98 8.34
C PHE A 24 -0.69 -2.94 7.13
N VAL A 25 -0.33 -2.15 6.12
CA VAL A 25 -1.02 -2.08 4.82
C VAL A 25 -0.09 -2.58 3.72
N ILE A 26 -0.59 -3.45 2.84
CA ILE A 26 0.09 -3.84 1.59
C ILE A 26 -0.48 -2.99 0.46
N GLY A 27 0.37 -2.28 -0.26
CA GLY A 27 -0.04 -1.45 -1.39
C GLY A 27 0.97 -1.48 -2.53
N TYR A 28 0.72 -0.64 -3.53
CA TYR A 28 1.67 -0.40 -4.61
C TYR A 28 2.55 0.79 -4.27
N GLY A 29 3.84 0.68 -4.54
CA GLY A 29 4.81 1.78 -4.53
C GLY A 29 5.42 1.98 -5.92
N GLN A 30 6.16 3.09 -6.06
CA GLN A 30 6.89 3.40 -7.28
C GLN A 30 7.96 2.33 -7.55
N GLY A 31 7.98 1.82 -8.78
CA GLY A 31 9.03 0.90 -9.23
C GLY A 31 10.30 1.63 -9.66
N ASP A 32 11.19 0.87 -10.27
CA ASP A 32 12.44 1.33 -10.90
C ASP A 32 12.21 2.23 -12.13
N ASN A 33 11.03 2.16 -12.76
CA ASN A 33 10.65 3.00 -13.88
C ASN A 33 9.15 3.36 -13.84
N PRO A 34 8.70 4.40 -14.59
CA PRO A 34 7.32 4.89 -14.53
C PRO A 34 6.23 3.88 -14.90
N MET A 35 6.58 2.80 -15.63
CA MET A 35 5.62 1.77 -16.03
C MET A 35 5.54 0.59 -15.05
N ARG A 36 6.42 0.56 -14.04
CA ARG A 36 6.44 -0.50 -13.03
C ARG A 36 6.01 0.02 -11.67
N THR A 37 5.26 -0.81 -10.97
CA THR A 37 5.02 -0.67 -9.53
C THR A 37 5.56 -1.90 -8.82
N GLN A 38 5.86 -1.73 -7.54
CA GLN A 38 6.33 -2.80 -6.67
C GLN A 38 5.44 -2.87 -5.42
N PRO A 39 5.29 -4.04 -4.79
CA PRO A 39 4.62 -4.14 -3.50
C PRO A 39 5.39 -3.32 -2.45
N VAL A 40 4.66 -2.58 -1.63
CA VAL A 40 5.19 -1.92 -0.43
C VAL A 40 4.38 -2.33 0.78
N PHE A 41 5.06 -2.43 1.93
CA PHE A 41 4.47 -2.79 3.22
C PHE A 41 4.61 -1.57 4.12
N ILE A 42 3.48 -1.04 4.55
CA ILE A 42 3.41 0.21 5.31
C ILE A 42 3.09 -0.16 6.75
N HIS A 43 4.08 -0.07 7.63
CA HIS A 43 3.95 -0.42 9.04
C HIS A 43 3.67 0.79 9.93
N SER A 44 3.92 2.00 9.43
CA SER A 44 3.72 3.24 10.18
C SER A 44 3.14 4.35 9.31
N VAL A 45 2.55 5.35 9.97
CA VAL A 45 1.95 6.52 9.32
C VAL A 45 2.94 7.34 8.49
N ASP A 46 4.23 7.30 8.84
CA ASP A 46 5.30 8.04 8.16
C ASP A 46 5.69 7.41 6.82
N GLU A 47 5.33 6.15 6.61
CA GLU A 47 5.64 5.41 5.38
C GLU A 47 4.54 5.48 4.33
N VAL A 48 3.37 6.00 4.70
CA VAL A 48 2.17 6.06 3.85
C VAL A 48 2.44 6.74 2.51
N ASP A 49 3.37 7.70 2.47
CA ASP A 49 3.72 8.42 1.24
C ASP A 49 4.44 7.54 0.20
N LYS A 50 4.87 6.33 0.56
CA LYS A 50 5.35 5.31 -0.39
C LYS A 50 4.23 4.75 -1.27
N LEU A 51 2.97 4.86 -0.86
CA LEU A 51 1.81 4.35 -1.61
C LEU A 51 1.56 5.16 -2.87
N VAL A 52 1.27 4.49 -3.97
CA VAL A 52 0.83 5.07 -5.23
C VAL A 52 -0.39 4.31 -5.75
N TRP A 53 -1.29 5.01 -6.44
CA TRP A 53 -2.32 4.33 -7.23
C TRP A 53 -1.76 3.96 -8.60
N PRO A 54 -1.59 2.67 -8.93
CA PRO A 54 -1.02 2.25 -10.22
C PRO A 54 -2.03 2.44 -11.36
N SER A 55 -1.55 2.68 -12.58
CA SER A 55 -2.41 2.69 -13.78
C SER A 55 -2.89 1.30 -14.19
N PHE A 56 -2.05 0.27 -14.01
CA PHE A 56 -2.32 -1.09 -14.51
C PHE A 56 -2.40 -2.16 -13.42
N GLY A 57 -1.82 -1.93 -12.23
CA GLY A 57 -1.93 -2.86 -11.10
C GLY A 57 -1.48 -4.30 -11.42
N LEU A 58 -0.37 -4.47 -12.15
CA LEU A 58 0.03 -5.75 -12.75
C LEU A 58 0.36 -6.86 -11.73
N ILE A 59 0.68 -6.51 -10.48
CA ILE A 59 1.08 -7.45 -9.44
C ILE A 59 -0.09 -7.69 -8.48
N ASN A 60 -0.51 -8.94 -8.30
CA ASN A 60 -1.51 -9.27 -7.28
C ASN A 60 -0.91 -9.20 -5.86
N LEU A 61 -1.28 -8.15 -5.11
CA LEU A 61 -0.82 -7.94 -3.74
C LEU A 61 -1.28 -9.03 -2.75
N ALA A 62 -2.39 -9.72 -3.01
CA ALA A 62 -2.91 -10.76 -2.13
C ALA A 62 -1.95 -11.96 -2.01
N ASN A 63 -1.10 -12.19 -3.03
CA ASN A 63 -0.09 -13.26 -2.99
C ASN A 63 0.92 -13.08 -1.86
N TYR A 64 1.14 -11.84 -1.39
CA TYR A 64 2.09 -11.56 -0.33
C TYR A 64 1.54 -11.88 1.06
N LEU A 65 0.22 -12.00 1.22
CA LEU A 65 -0.41 -12.46 2.46
C LEU A 65 -0.05 -13.90 2.79
N LEU A 66 0.29 -14.72 1.78
CA LEU A 66 0.68 -16.12 2.00
C LEU A 66 1.94 -16.24 2.87
N ARG A 67 2.82 -15.24 2.88
CA ARG A 67 4.00 -15.20 3.77
C ARG A 67 3.63 -14.97 5.24
N TYR A 68 2.46 -14.38 5.47
CA TYR A 68 1.87 -14.16 6.79
C TYR A 68 0.81 -15.21 7.14
N ARG A 69 0.65 -16.24 6.29
CA ARG A 69 -0.19 -17.39 6.61
C ARG A 69 0.55 -18.23 7.65
N THR A 70 0.28 -17.98 8.92
CA THR A 70 0.63 -18.90 10.00
C THR A 70 -0.01 -20.25 9.68
N THR A 71 0.79 -21.27 9.38
CA THR A 71 0.40 -22.65 9.66
C THR A 71 0.12 -22.72 11.15
N ARG A 72 -1.16 -22.86 11.50
CA ARG A 72 -1.55 -23.34 12.82
C ARG A 72 -0.94 -24.71 13.06
#